data_AF-A0A9P6S1R1-F1
#
_entry.id   AF-A0A9P6S1R1-F1
#
_cell.length_a   1.000
_cell.length_b   1.000
_cell.length_c   1.000
_cell.angle_alpha   90.00
_cell.angle_beta   90.00
_cell.angle_gamma   90.00
#
_symmetry.space_group_name_H-M   'P 1'
#
loop_
_entity.id
_entity.type
_entity.pdbx_description
1 polymer ?
#
loop_
_entity_poly.entity_id
_entity_poly.type
_entity_poly.pdbx_seq_one_letter_code
_entity_poly.pdbx_strand_id
1 'polypeptide(L)'
;MPDAPKEKVTHQLYLDAKNELNELMTRKKLVDRNLAGLENSIYAFEGSYLEDTQHGGNIIRGFDGYINTKADKSRVKYSESDRLFSMSSTTFTKASTFTLL
;
A
#
# COMPACT_ATOMS: atom_id res chain seq x y z
N MET A 1 17.71 49.83 -30.96
CA MET A 1 16.60 49.28 -30.15
C MET A 1 17.22 48.59 -28.94
N PRO A 2 16.82 48.90 -27.70
CA PRO A 2 17.39 48.24 -26.54
C PRO A 2 16.75 46.84 -26.41
N ASP A 3 17.59 45.80 -26.48
CA ASP A 3 17.19 44.41 -26.21
C ASP A 3 16.73 44.29 -24.76
N ALA A 4 15.43 44.05 -24.55
CA ALA A 4 14.89 43.68 -23.25
C ALA A 4 15.24 42.20 -22.92
N PRO A 5 15.37 41.86 -21.63
CA PRO A 5 16.43 40.96 -21.16
C PRO A 5 16.05 39.47 -21.21
N LYS A 6 16.61 38.75 -22.17
CA LYS A 6 16.54 37.27 -22.25
C LYS A 6 17.01 36.59 -20.96
N GLU A 7 17.96 37.20 -20.25
CA GLU A 7 18.54 36.71 -19.00
C GLU A 7 17.52 36.65 -17.83
N LYS A 8 16.63 37.65 -17.71
CA LYS A 8 15.58 37.66 -16.67
C LYS A 8 14.53 36.58 -16.89
N VAL A 9 14.22 36.27 -18.16
CA VAL A 9 13.27 35.21 -18.53
C VAL A 9 13.79 33.83 -18.14
N THR A 10 15.08 33.56 -18.36
CA THR A 10 15.74 32.30 -17.93
C THR A 10 15.79 32.14 -16.41
N HIS A 11 16.07 33.20 -15.66
CA HIS A 11 16.08 33.14 -14.20
C HIS A 11 14.68 32.90 -13.63
N GLN A 12 13.65 33.56 -14.18
CA GLN A 12 12.27 33.35 -13.77
C GLN A 12 11.82 31.91 -14.04
N LEU A 13 12.11 31.38 -15.23
CA LEU A 13 11.79 29.99 -15.58
C LEU A 13 12.44 28.98 -14.63
N TYR A 14 13.69 29.23 -14.23
CA TYR A 14 14.37 28.41 -13.24
C TYR A 14 13.69 28.46 -11.87
N LEU A 15 13.29 29.64 -11.40
CA LEU A 15 12.58 29.79 -10.13
C LEU A 15 11.22 29.08 -10.15
N ASP A 16 10.48 29.21 -11.25
CA ASP A 16 9.18 28.56 -11.43
C ASP A 16 9.32 27.03 -11.43
N ALA A 17 10.30 26.49 -12.18
CA ALA A 17 10.60 25.06 -12.19
C ALA A 17 11.05 24.54 -10.81
N LYS A 18 11.82 25.34 -10.05
CA LYS A 18 12.22 25.00 -8.68
C LYS A 18 11.02 24.96 -7.73
N ASN A 19 10.08 25.89 -7.87
CA ASN A 19 8.86 25.91 -7.05
C ASN A 19 7.96 24.72 -7.37
N GLU A 20 7.73 24.45 -8.67
CA GLU A 20 6.97 23.27 -9.12
C GLU A 20 7.59 21.97 -8.58
N LEU A 21 8.91 21.84 -8.66
CA LEU A 21 9.61 20.68 -8.12
C LEU A 21 9.37 20.51 -6.61
N ASN A 22 9.41 21.58 -5.83
CA ASN A 22 9.15 21.53 -4.39
C ASN A 22 7.70 21.11 -4.07
N GLU A 23 6.74 21.61 -4.84
CA GLU A 23 5.34 21.20 -4.72
C GLU A 23 5.15 19.72 -5.06
N LEU A 24 5.77 19.25 -6.15
CA LEU A 24 5.75 17.85 -6.56
C LEU A 24 6.38 16.94 -5.50
N MET A 25 7.52 17.34 -4.91
CA MET A 25 8.13 16.60 -3.81
C MET A 25 7.23 16.52 -2.58
N THR A 26 6.55 17.62 -2.23
CA THR A 26 5.63 17.66 -1.10
C THR A 26 4.42 16.76 -1.36
N ARG A 27 3.86 16.80 -2.57
CA ARG A 27 2.75 15.94 -3.00
C ARG A 27 3.15 14.48 -2.99
N LYS A 28 4.35 14.13 -3.49
CA LYS A 28 4.89 12.78 -3.45
C LYS A 28 4.94 12.26 -2.01
N LYS A 29 5.54 13.03 -1.08
CA LYS A 29 5.62 12.65 0.34
C LYS A 29 4.25 12.42 0.97
N LEU A 30 3.24 13.20 0.58
CA LEU A 30 1.88 13.01 1.05
C LEU A 30 1.28 11.70 0.52
N VAL A 31 1.43 11.42 -0.77
CA VAL A 31 0.93 10.18 -1.40
C VAL A 31 1.62 8.96 -0.78
N ASP A 32 2.94 9.00 -0.59
CA ASP A 32 3.71 7.92 0.02
C ASP A 32 3.21 7.62 1.45
N ARG A 33 2.93 8.66 2.25
CA ARG A 33 2.35 8.50 3.60
C ARG A 33 0.96 7.88 3.57
N ASN A 34 0.10 8.35 2.66
CA ASN A 34 -1.26 7.85 2.52
C ASN A 34 -1.25 6.38 2.07
N LEU A 35 -0.36 6.02 1.15
CA LEU A 35 -0.18 4.64 0.71
C LEU A 35 0.23 3.74 1.88
N ALA A 36 1.26 4.13 2.64
CA ALA A 36 1.69 3.36 3.81
C ALA A 36 0.58 3.21 4.86
N GLY A 37 -0.22 4.26 5.07
CA GLY A 37 -1.40 4.20 5.94
C GLY A 37 -2.44 3.18 5.45
N LEU A 38 -2.75 3.21 4.16
CA LEU A 38 -3.71 2.28 3.55
C LEU A 38 -3.23 0.83 3.63
N GLU A 39 -1.96 0.58 3.32
CA GLU A 39 -1.36 -0.76 3.39
C GLU A 39 -1.42 -1.33 4.82
N ASN A 40 -1.13 -0.50 5.83
CA ASN A 40 -1.28 -0.89 7.23
C ASN A 40 -2.74 -1.21 7.60
N SER A 41 -3.70 -0.44 7.11
CA SER A 41 -5.12 -0.72 7.31
C SER A 41 -5.54 -2.03 6.65
N ILE A 42 -5.10 -2.29 5.41
CA ILE A 42 -5.36 -3.56 4.71
C ILE A 42 -4.83 -4.74 5.53
N TYR A 43 -3.58 -4.65 5.99
CA TYR A 43 -2.97 -5.71 6.79
C TYR A 43 -3.73 -6.00 8.10
N ALA A 44 -4.16 -4.94 8.80
CA ALA A 44 -4.95 -5.06 10.01
C ALA A 44 -6.32 -5.70 9.73
N PHE A 45 -7.03 -5.24 8.70
CA PHE A 45 -8.33 -5.78 8.31
C PHE A 45 -8.25 -7.24 7.85
N GLU A 46 -7.19 -7.62 7.12
CA GLU A 46 -6.96 -9.01 6.76
C GLU A 46 -6.78 -9.89 7.99
N GLY A 47 -6.07 -9.40 9.01
CA GLY A 47 -5.90 -10.13 10.27
C GLY A 47 -7.25 -10.45 10.93
N SER A 48 -8.07 -9.42 11.15
CA SER A 48 -9.40 -9.59 11.73
C SER A 48 -10.31 -10.47 10.87
N TYR A 49 -10.30 -10.28 9.54
CA TYR A 49 -11.12 -11.07 8.63
C TYR A 49 -10.76 -12.56 8.68
N LEU A 50 -9.47 -12.91 8.66
CA LEU A 50 -9.04 -14.30 8.71
C LEU A 50 -9.40 -14.94 10.06
N GLU A 51 -9.19 -14.24 11.18
CA GLU A 51 -9.57 -14.71 12.51
C GLU A 51 -11.08 -14.99 12.62
N ASP A 52 -11.91 -14.03 12.20
CA ASP A 52 -13.36 -14.12 12.30
C ASP A 52 -13.96 -15.20 11.40
N THR A 53 -13.37 -15.43 10.23
CA THR A 53 -13.91 -16.33 9.21
C THR A 53 -13.37 -17.76 9.26
N GLN A 54 -12.59 -18.11 10.29
CA GLN A 54 -11.92 -19.41 10.39
C GLN A 54 -12.83 -20.63 10.31
N HIS A 55 -14.10 -20.49 10.70
CA HIS A 55 -15.02 -21.63 10.86
C HIS A 55 -16.00 -21.80 9.69
N GLY A 56 -16.42 -20.70 9.05
CA GLY A 56 -17.43 -20.71 7.99
C GLY A 56 -16.84 -20.79 6.57
N GLY A 57 -15.52 -20.70 6.46
CA GLY A 57 -14.82 -20.54 5.19
C GLY A 57 -14.70 -19.08 4.76
N ASN A 58 -13.76 -18.83 3.85
CA ASN A 58 -13.40 -17.49 3.40
C ASN A 58 -12.80 -17.52 2.00
N ILE A 59 -12.50 -16.33 1.45
CA ILE A 59 -11.96 -16.18 0.09
C ILE A 59 -10.60 -16.87 -0.10
N ILE A 60 -9.83 -17.07 0.98
CA ILE A 60 -8.50 -17.69 0.88
C ILE A 60 -8.61 -19.21 0.82
N ARG A 61 -9.51 -19.81 1.61
CA ARG A 61 -9.57 -21.28 1.81
C ARG A 61 -10.83 -21.93 1.23
N GLY A 62 -11.74 -21.14 0.67
CA GLY A 62 -13.04 -21.61 0.18
C GLY A 62 -14.12 -21.63 1.26
N PHE A 63 -15.35 -21.90 0.84
CA PHE A 63 -16.56 -21.81 1.67
C PHE A 63 -17.19 -23.17 1.98
N ASP A 64 -16.44 -24.27 1.86
CA ASP A 64 -16.98 -25.63 2.07
C ASP A 64 -17.49 -25.84 3.52
N GLY A 65 -16.89 -25.16 4.49
CA GLY A 65 -17.34 -25.15 5.89
C GLY A 65 -18.70 -24.47 6.12
N TYR A 66 -19.16 -23.64 5.19
CA TYR A 66 -20.49 -23.03 5.24
C TYR A 66 -21.60 -24.05 4.98
N ILE A 67 -21.35 -24.99 4.07
CA ILE A 67 -22.34 -26.01 3.66
C ILE A 67 -22.23 -27.27 4.53
N ASN A 68 -21.04 -27.59 5.05
CA ASN A 68 -20.78 -28.87 5.70
C ASN A 68 -20.19 -28.69 7.11
N THR A 69 -21.06 -28.72 8.12
CA THR A 69 -20.71 -28.56 9.55
C THR A 69 -19.83 -29.68 10.13
N LYS A 70 -19.56 -30.72 9.34
CA LYS A 70 -18.76 -31.89 9.71
C LYS A 70 -17.37 -31.93 9.06
N ALA A 71 -17.01 -30.93 8.24
CA ALA A 71 -15.67 -30.86 7.65
C ALA A 71 -14.60 -30.82 8.76
N ASP A 72 -13.63 -31.71 8.63
CA ASP A 72 -12.67 -32.05 9.67
C ASP A 72 -11.91 -30.79 10.15
N LYS A 73 -12.01 -30.51 11.45
CA LYS A 73 -11.56 -29.28 12.12
C LYS A 73 -10.05 -29.26 12.32
N SER A 74 -9.27 -29.45 11.26
CA SER A 74 -7.86 -29.08 11.33
C SER A 74 -7.80 -27.54 11.39
N ARG A 75 -7.60 -26.99 12.60
CA ARG A 75 -7.29 -25.58 12.81
C ARG A 75 -5.90 -25.29 12.22
N VAL A 76 -5.81 -25.26 10.90
CA VAL A 76 -4.61 -24.79 10.20
C VAL A 76 -4.49 -23.31 10.55
N LYS A 77 -3.43 -22.96 11.27
CA LYS A 77 -3.14 -21.57 11.61
C LYS A 77 -2.96 -20.76 10.32
N TYR A 78 -3.37 -19.50 10.35
CA TYR A 78 -3.05 -18.59 9.26
C TYR A 78 -1.57 -18.29 9.26
N SER A 79 -1.04 -18.14 8.05
CA SER A 79 0.33 -17.79 7.76
C SER A 79 0.36 -16.44 7.04
N GLU A 80 1.53 -15.80 6.98
CA GLU A 80 1.68 -14.55 6.24
C GLU A 80 1.36 -14.70 4.74
N SER A 81 1.53 -15.91 4.18
CA SER A 81 1.12 -16.19 2.80
C SER A 81 -0.40 -16.21 2.58
N ASP A 82 -1.21 -16.30 3.64
CA ASP A 82 -2.67 -16.23 3.53
C ASP A 82 -3.18 -14.78 3.36
N ARG A 83 -2.32 -13.76 3.50
CA ARG A 83 -2.65 -12.34 3.37
C ARG A 83 -2.60 -11.85 1.93
N LEU A 84 -3.52 -12.36 1.11
CA LEU A 84 -3.55 -12.11 -0.34
C LEU A 84 -3.51 -10.63 -0.72
N PHE A 85 -4.24 -9.76 -0.01
CA PHE A 85 -4.32 -8.34 -0.35
C PHE A 85 -3.02 -7.62 0.01
N SER A 86 -2.44 -7.89 1.19
CA SER A 86 -1.12 -7.37 1.55
C SER A 86 -0.03 -7.85 0.59
N MET A 87 -0.08 -9.13 0.20
CA MET A 87 0.87 -9.72 -0.76
C MET A 87 0.70 -9.18 -2.19
N SER A 88 -0.43 -8.54 -2.51
CA SER A 88 -0.62 -7.90 -3.82
C SER A 88 0.11 -6.56 -3.94
N SER A 89 0.54 -5.94 -2.83
CA SER A 89 1.32 -4.70 -2.87
C SER A 89 2.82 -4.97 -2.85
N THR A 90 3.48 -4.65 -3.97
CA THR A 90 4.95 -4.73 -4.05
C THR A 90 5.67 -3.75 -3.10
N THR A 91 5.03 -2.63 -2.76
CA THR A 91 5.59 -1.64 -1.83
C THR A 91 5.54 -2.17 -0.40
N PHE A 92 4.42 -2.78 -0.01
CA PHE A 92 4.26 -3.43 1.29
C PHE A 92 5.27 -4.57 1.50
N THR A 93 5.44 -5.46 0.52
CA THR A 93 6.42 -6.56 0.59
C THR A 93 7.85 -6.03 0.75
N LYS A 94 8.22 -4.98 -0.01
CA LYS A 94 9.55 -4.35 0.10
C LYS A 94 9.76 -3.72 1.47
N ALA A 95 8.77 -3.00 2.00
CA ALA A 95 8.85 -2.40 3.33
C ALA A 95 8.97 -3.45 4.44
N SER A 96 8.17 -4.52 4.38
CA SER A 96 8.25 -5.64 5.33
C SER A 96 9.61 -6.35 5.27
N THR A 97 10.14 -6.59 4.07
CA THR A 97 11.46 -7.23 3.90
C THR A 97 12.59 -6.34 4.42
N PHE A 98 12.52 -5.03 4.17
CA PHE A 98 13.53 -4.08 4.62
C PHE A 98 13.52 -3.88 6.15
N THR A 99 12.39 -4.11 6.81
CA THR A 99 12.28 -4.01 8.27
C THR A 99 12.82 -5.26 8.99
N LEU A 100 13.00 -6.38 8.28
CA LEU A 100 13.46 -7.67 8.81
C LEU A 100 14.96 -7.94 8.59
N LEU A 101 15.70 -7.02 7.95
CA LEU A 101 17.15 -7.06 7.76
C LEU A 101 17.82 -6.02 8.66
#